data_AF-A0A0A9DHA4-F1
#
_entry.id   AF-A0A0A9DHA4-F1
#
_cell.length_a   1.000
_cell.length_b   1.000
_cell.length_c   1.000
_cell.angle_alpha   90.00
_cell.angle_beta   90.00
_cell.angle_gamma   90.00
#
_symmetry.space_group_name_H-M   'P 1'
#
loop_
_entity.id
_entity.type
_entity.pdbx_description
1 polymer ?
#
loop_
_entity_poly.entity_id
_entity_poly.type
_entity_poly.pdbx_seq_one_letter_code
_entity_poly.pdbx_strand_id
1 'polypeptide(L)'
;MRRFSSVLVTMQHIQSYIAIKPLLPNSEVARIIKEKVKHLHVFLSMRLGSISKYANYFFRRSFMVFQSNPLLVQLIYFMSMSFVGFLALKNLKPRHKTTPTNLDLIFTSVSTVTVSSMATVEMEDFSDQQLWVFILLMLLGGEVFTSMLGLLFKSARANTDDILQKRLPSTCRDIEFSDRSYRSNMEDIHSEATISHNQVQESKGMNQNFCSILAHVVAGYFVAGIVCSSLVIIIYIWIDSDAKYLLKSKDIKIWTFSIFTAVSSFTNCGFTPVNDNMAIFRKNFSILLLVIPQILAGNTLFTPLLRLSIWALEKIRRREEYAYILQHPEETGYRHLQRQKNAVNLVLTAVGIILLQVMFLCYFGWDSKALEGLNWFQKLVCLLFQSVNTTQAGEAVIDISTLSPPILVLFALVMSVRPPIPVHRVNFNKFITSLDYLLFTHVTKRILRNLT
;
A
#
# COMPACT_ATOMS: atom_id res chain seq x y z
N MET A 1 25.74 -0.14 -29.21
CA MET A 1 27.20 -0.41 -29.03
C MET A 1 28.13 0.50 -29.85
N ARG A 2 27.81 0.99 -31.05
CA ARG A 2 28.74 1.82 -31.86
C ARG A 2 29.09 3.23 -31.32
N ARG A 3 28.37 3.79 -30.33
CA ARG A 3 28.60 5.16 -29.82
C ARG A 3 29.51 5.28 -28.59
N PHE A 4 29.66 4.21 -27.80
CA PHE A 4 30.64 4.19 -26.69
C PHE A 4 32.09 4.16 -27.21
N SER A 5 32.30 3.59 -28.40
CA SER A 5 33.59 3.59 -29.09
C SER A 5 34.11 5.01 -29.36
N SER A 6 33.24 5.98 -29.72
CA SER A 6 33.69 7.35 -30.00
C SER A 6 34.21 8.09 -28.75
N VAL A 7 33.62 7.82 -27.58
CA VAL A 7 34.04 8.44 -26.31
C VAL A 7 35.37 7.86 -25.86
N LEU A 8 35.55 6.55 -26.01
CA LEU A 8 36.82 5.86 -25.71
C LEU A 8 37.95 6.32 -26.65
N VAL A 9 37.65 6.53 -27.94
CA VAL A 9 38.60 7.06 -28.93
C VAL A 9 38.98 8.52 -28.62
N THR A 10 38.03 9.36 -28.17
CA THR A 10 38.37 10.72 -27.72
C THR A 10 39.17 10.75 -26.42
N MET A 11 38.99 9.78 -25.52
CA MET A 11 39.77 9.66 -24.28
C MET A 11 41.21 9.17 -24.56
N GLN A 12 41.40 8.24 -25.51
CA GLN A 12 42.73 7.81 -25.97
C GLN A 12 43.51 8.92 -26.69
N HIS A 13 42.82 9.81 -27.40
CA HIS A 13 43.44 10.99 -28.01
C HIS A 13 43.92 12.03 -26.97
N ILE A 14 43.30 12.10 -25.79
CA ILE A 14 43.75 12.98 -24.70
C ILE A 14 45.00 12.41 -24.02
N GLN A 15 45.07 11.08 -23.83
CA GLN A 15 46.26 10.42 -23.29
C GLN A 15 47.48 10.53 -24.21
N SER A 16 47.30 10.46 -25.53
CA SER A 16 48.38 10.64 -26.51
C SER A 16 48.84 12.09 -26.65
N TYR A 17 47.96 13.08 -26.42
CA TYR A 17 48.33 14.50 -26.41
C TYR A 17 49.14 14.93 -25.18
N ILE A 18 49.03 14.22 -24.06
CA ILE A 18 49.80 14.51 -22.83
C ILE A 18 51.24 13.96 -22.92
N ALA A 19 51.50 12.99 -23.80
CA ALA A 19 52.78 12.29 -23.88
C ALA A 19 53.82 12.93 -24.83
N ILE A 20 53.45 13.91 -25.66
CA ILE A 20 54.36 14.49 -26.66
C ILE A 20 54.52 16.00 -26.46
N LYS A 21 55.64 16.33 -25.82
CA LYS A 21 56.39 17.60 -25.80
C LYS A 21 55.97 18.69 -24.79
N PRO A 22 56.92 19.13 -23.93
CA PRO A 22 56.75 20.22 -22.98
C PRO A 22 57.21 21.54 -23.62
N LEU A 23 56.30 22.49 -23.85
CA LEU A 23 56.58 23.95 -23.90
C LEU A 23 55.27 24.71 -24.22
N LEU A 24 54.40 24.91 -23.24
CA LEU A 24 53.36 25.94 -23.31
C LEU A 24 53.12 26.48 -21.89
N PRO A 25 52.97 27.80 -21.69
CA PRO A 25 52.80 28.37 -20.37
C PRO A 25 51.53 27.82 -19.70
N ASN A 26 51.65 27.36 -18.45
CA ASN A 26 50.58 26.73 -17.65
C ASN A 26 49.25 27.50 -17.63
N SER A 27 49.27 28.81 -17.91
CA SER A 27 48.09 29.67 -17.95
C SER A 27 47.20 29.46 -19.18
N GLU A 28 47.74 29.07 -20.34
CA GLU A 28 46.96 28.81 -21.56
C GLU A 28 46.32 27.42 -21.53
N VAL A 29 47.06 26.41 -21.07
CA VAL A 29 46.53 25.05 -20.92
C VAL A 29 45.38 25.03 -19.91
N ALA A 30 45.52 25.75 -18.79
CA ALA A 30 44.44 25.89 -17.80
C ALA A 30 43.21 26.61 -18.37
N ARG A 31 43.40 27.59 -19.26
CA ARG A 31 42.30 28.33 -19.92
C ARG A 31 41.52 27.43 -20.87
N ILE A 32 42.24 26.65 -21.70
CA ILE A 32 41.65 25.70 -22.65
C ILE A 32 40.89 24.58 -21.92
N ILE A 33 41.44 24.05 -20.81
CA ILE A 33 40.77 23.03 -20.00
C ILE A 33 39.51 23.60 -19.35
N LYS A 34 39.58 24.80 -18.75
CA LYS A 34 38.42 25.45 -18.11
C LYS A 34 37.30 25.71 -19.11
N GLU A 35 37.64 26.10 -20.33
CA GLU A 35 36.68 26.37 -21.40
C GLU A 35 36.03 25.08 -21.92
N LYS A 36 36.80 23.99 -22.10
CA LYS A 36 36.26 22.67 -22.46
C LYS A 36 35.39 22.05 -21.36
N VAL A 37 35.75 22.21 -20.09
CA VAL A 37 34.94 21.74 -18.94
C VAL A 37 33.63 22.52 -18.85
N LYS A 38 33.66 23.84 -19.09
CA LYS A 38 32.44 24.66 -19.13
C LYS A 38 31.52 24.22 -20.28
N HIS A 39 32.08 23.94 -21.44
CA HIS A 39 31.33 23.41 -22.59
C HIS A 39 30.73 22.03 -22.32
N LEU A 40 31.47 21.14 -21.64
CA LEU A 40 30.99 19.82 -21.25
C LEU A 40 29.87 19.91 -20.20
N HIS A 41 29.99 20.79 -19.21
CA HIS A 41 28.98 21.01 -18.18
C HIS A 41 27.68 21.57 -18.77
N VAL A 42 27.78 22.52 -19.70
CA VAL A 42 26.63 23.08 -20.43
C VAL A 42 25.98 22.04 -21.34
N PHE A 43 26.78 21.17 -21.98
CA PHE A 43 26.27 20.06 -22.78
C PHE A 43 25.57 18.99 -21.92
N LEU A 44 26.13 18.65 -20.76
CA LEU A 44 25.51 17.72 -19.81
C LEU A 44 24.21 18.30 -19.23
N SER A 45 24.18 19.57 -18.86
CA SER A 45 22.98 20.21 -18.30
C SER A 45 21.85 20.32 -19.33
N MET A 46 22.17 20.61 -20.60
CA MET A 46 21.18 20.58 -21.68
C MET A 46 20.66 19.17 -21.97
N ARG A 47 21.54 18.15 -21.96
CA ARG A 47 21.10 16.75 -22.13
C ARG A 47 20.26 16.24 -20.96
N LEU A 48 20.64 16.53 -19.72
CA LEU A 48 19.83 16.19 -18.55
C LEU A 48 18.47 16.92 -18.60
N GLY A 49 18.46 18.18 -19.03
CA GLY A 49 17.22 18.95 -19.21
C GLY A 49 16.30 18.37 -20.29
N SER A 50 16.84 17.95 -21.43
CA SER A 50 16.05 17.29 -22.48
C SER A 50 15.57 15.91 -22.05
N ILE A 51 16.43 15.08 -21.43
CA ILE A 51 16.03 13.76 -20.90
C ILE A 51 14.95 13.92 -19.82
N SER A 52 15.07 14.91 -18.94
CA SER A 52 14.05 15.26 -17.96
C SER A 52 12.72 15.63 -18.63
N LYS A 53 12.73 16.46 -19.67
CA LYS A 53 11.52 16.85 -20.42
C LYS A 53 10.88 15.67 -21.16
N TYR A 54 11.67 14.81 -21.80
CA TYR A 54 11.16 13.60 -22.45
C TYR A 54 10.65 12.56 -21.44
N ALA A 55 11.34 12.41 -20.30
CA ALA A 55 10.88 11.57 -19.20
C ALA A 55 9.58 12.11 -18.61
N ASN A 56 9.45 13.42 -18.39
CA ASN A 56 8.22 14.05 -17.91
C ASN A 56 7.08 13.92 -18.92
N TYR A 57 7.36 14.07 -20.22
CA TYR A 57 6.37 13.89 -21.28
C TYR A 57 5.92 12.43 -21.40
N PHE A 58 6.86 11.48 -21.31
CA PHE A 58 6.57 10.06 -21.28
C PHE A 58 5.80 9.65 -20.03
N PHE A 59 6.17 10.17 -18.85
CA PHE A 59 5.42 9.96 -17.61
C PHE A 59 4.02 10.54 -17.73
N ARG A 60 3.86 11.76 -18.26
CA ARG A 60 2.57 12.44 -18.40
C ARG A 60 1.67 11.76 -19.43
N ARG A 61 2.22 11.26 -20.53
CA ARG A 61 1.49 10.48 -21.55
C ARG A 61 1.16 9.07 -21.08
N SER A 62 2.08 8.41 -20.37
CA SER A 62 1.83 7.11 -19.74
C SER A 62 0.76 7.26 -18.66
N PHE A 63 0.80 8.32 -17.85
CA PHE A 63 -0.21 8.67 -16.85
C PHE A 63 -1.61 8.89 -17.48
N MET A 64 -1.67 9.52 -18.66
CA MET A 64 -2.91 9.66 -19.44
C MET A 64 -3.42 8.32 -20.02
N VAL A 65 -2.54 7.42 -20.45
CA VAL A 65 -2.93 6.07 -20.91
C VAL A 65 -3.33 5.17 -19.74
N PHE A 66 -2.71 5.38 -18.57
CA PHE A 66 -3.04 4.72 -17.32
C PHE A 66 -4.38 5.18 -16.72
N GLN A 67 -4.87 6.37 -17.09
CA GLN A 67 -6.17 6.90 -16.65
C GLN A 67 -7.39 6.10 -17.15
N SER A 68 -7.25 5.25 -18.17
CA SER A 68 -8.37 4.50 -18.71
C SER A 68 -8.77 3.29 -17.86
N ASN A 69 -7.85 2.71 -17.05
CA ASN A 69 -8.10 1.48 -16.29
C ASN A 69 -7.51 1.54 -14.87
N PRO A 70 -8.32 1.79 -13.81
CA PRO A 70 -7.82 1.89 -12.44
C PRO A 70 -7.14 0.59 -11.95
N LEU A 71 -7.59 -0.57 -12.42
CA LEU A 71 -6.98 -1.87 -12.12
C LEU A 71 -5.56 -2.00 -12.68
N LEU A 72 -5.31 -1.48 -13.88
CA LEU A 72 -4.00 -1.55 -14.51
C LEU A 72 -2.98 -0.67 -13.76
N VAL A 73 -3.43 0.49 -13.28
CA VAL A 73 -2.61 1.38 -12.45
C VAL A 73 -2.21 0.69 -11.15
N GLN A 74 -3.17 0.06 -10.46
CA GLN A 74 -2.90 -0.65 -9.22
C GLN A 74 -1.98 -1.85 -9.45
N LEU A 75 -2.19 -2.63 -10.52
CA LEU A 75 -1.30 -3.73 -10.87
C LEU A 75 0.14 -3.26 -11.09
N ILE A 76 0.33 -2.17 -11.84
CA ILE A 76 1.66 -1.63 -12.12
C ILE A 76 2.30 -1.02 -10.89
N TYR A 77 1.52 -0.41 -10.01
CA TYR A 77 1.99 0.02 -8.70
C TYR A 77 2.58 -1.16 -7.91
N PHE A 78 1.82 -2.25 -7.73
CA PHE A 78 2.30 -3.42 -7.00
C PHE A 78 3.52 -4.07 -7.67
N MET A 79 3.50 -4.24 -9.00
CA MET A 79 4.64 -4.82 -9.73
C MET A 79 5.90 -3.96 -9.62
N SER A 80 5.77 -2.64 -9.73
CA SER A 80 6.91 -1.72 -9.64
C SER A 80 7.47 -1.69 -8.22
N MET A 81 6.60 -1.63 -7.22
CA MET A 81 7.00 -1.63 -5.81
C MET A 81 7.70 -2.93 -5.41
N SER A 82 7.19 -4.08 -5.84
CA SER A 82 7.83 -5.38 -5.62
C SER A 82 9.19 -5.50 -6.32
N PHE A 83 9.34 -4.93 -7.52
CA PHE A 83 10.63 -4.91 -8.20
C PHE A 83 11.66 -4.00 -7.50
N VAL A 84 11.22 -2.82 -7.02
CA VAL A 84 12.06 -1.91 -6.24
C VAL A 84 12.47 -2.56 -4.91
N GLY A 85 11.55 -3.23 -4.23
CA GLY A 85 11.82 -3.98 -3.00
C GLY A 85 12.84 -5.10 -3.22
N PHE A 86 12.67 -5.91 -4.26
CA PHE A 86 13.65 -6.93 -4.66
C PHE A 86 15.04 -6.33 -4.90
N LEU A 87 15.14 -5.23 -5.65
CA LEU A 87 16.41 -4.58 -5.94
C LEU A 87 17.06 -4.03 -4.66
N ALA A 88 16.25 -3.45 -3.75
CA ALA A 88 16.73 -2.97 -2.46
C ALA A 88 17.26 -4.13 -1.59
N LEU A 89 16.51 -5.22 -1.46
CA LEU A 89 16.92 -6.40 -0.68
C LEU A 89 18.19 -7.05 -1.23
N LYS A 90 18.33 -7.11 -2.56
CA LYS A 90 19.49 -7.67 -3.26
C LYS A 90 20.76 -6.84 -3.09
N ASN A 91 20.64 -5.51 -3.04
CA ASN A 91 21.78 -4.61 -2.91
C ASN A 91 22.31 -4.51 -1.47
N LEU A 92 21.53 -4.96 -0.49
CA LEU A 92 21.92 -4.98 0.91
C LEU A 92 22.60 -6.30 1.27
N LYS A 93 23.59 -6.24 2.16
CA LYS A 93 24.30 -7.43 2.62
C LYS A 93 23.45 -8.18 3.66
N PRO A 94 23.20 -9.48 3.50
CA PRO A 94 22.48 -10.27 4.49
C PRO A 94 23.31 -10.45 5.77
N ARG A 95 22.63 -10.84 6.85
CA ARG A 95 23.23 -11.00 8.18
C ARG A 95 24.12 -12.24 8.26
N HIS A 96 23.69 -13.34 7.64
CA HIS A 96 24.42 -14.60 7.57
C HIS A 96 25.00 -14.88 6.17
N LYS A 97 25.99 -15.78 6.11
CA LYS A 97 26.81 -16.05 4.90
C LYS A 97 26.01 -16.66 3.73
N THR A 98 24.88 -17.32 4.01
CA THR A 98 24.00 -17.89 3.00
C THR A 98 23.15 -16.79 2.40
N THR A 99 23.58 -16.28 1.24
CA THR A 99 22.77 -15.32 0.48
C THR A 99 21.52 -16.04 -0.04
N PRO A 100 20.30 -15.58 0.31
CA PRO A 100 19.08 -16.15 -0.23
C PRO A 100 19.05 -16.04 -1.76
N THR A 101 18.37 -16.96 -2.42
CA THR A 101 18.34 -16.94 -3.89
C THR A 101 17.59 -15.71 -4.40
N ASN A 102 17.86 -15.29 -5.65
CA ASN A 102 17.12 -14.17 -6.23
C ASN A 102 15.60 -14.45 -6.29
N LEU A 103 15.20 -15.71 -6.42
CA LEU A 103 13.80 -16.13 -6.42
C LEU A 103 13.16 -15.97 -5.04
N ASP A 104 13.89 -16.30 -3.97
CA ASP A 104 13.43 -16.08 -2.60
C ASP A 104 13.24 -14.58 -2.31
N LEU A 105 14.21 -13.75 -2.73
CA LEU A 105 14.14 -12.31 -2.50
C LEU A 105 12.98 -11.65 -3.24
N ILE A 106 12.70 -12.05 -4.49
CA ILE A 106 11.57 -11.49 -5.23
C ILE A 106 10.24 -12.00 -4.66
N PHE A 107 10.16 -13.27 -4.25
CA PHE A 107 8.97 -13.82 -3.61
C PHE A 107 8.65 -13.10 -2.30
N THR A 108 9.64 -12.96 -1.41
CA THR A 108 9.46 -12.26 -0.14
C THR A 108 9.13 -10.79 -0.38
N SER A 109 9.78 -10.11 -1.34
CA SER A 109 9.42 -8.72 -1.66
C SER A 109 7.99 -8.57 -2.19
N VAL A 110 7.54 -9.48 -3.06
CA VAL A 110 6.15 -9.47 -3.55
C VAL A 110 5.21 -9.66 -2.38
N SER A 111 5.50 -10.66 -1.53
CA SER A 111 4.69 -11.01 -0.38
C SER A 111 4.59 -9.88 0.66
N THR A 112 5.67 -9.13 0.91
CA THR A 112 5.65 -7.96 1.79
C THR A 112 4.79 -6.83 1.24
N VAL A 113 4.90 -6.52 -0.06
CA VAL A 113 4.10 -5.45 -0.68
C VAL A 113 2.64 -5.88 -0.79
N THR A 114 2.34 -7.15 -1.04
CA THR A 114 0.96 -7.66 -1.04
C THR A 114 0.42 -7.96 0.35
N VAL A 115 1.21 -7.73 1.41
CA VAL A 115 0.77 -7.88 2.80
C VAL A 115 0.28 -9.31 3.07
N SER A 116 0.95 -10.31 2.49
CA SER A 116 0.56 -11.73 2.58
C SER A 116 1.35 -12.56 3.59
N SER A 117 2.42 -12.00 4.18
CA SER A 117 3.31 -12.66 5.17
C SER A 117 3.90 -14.03 4.82
N MET A 118 3.86 -14.45 3.56
CA MET A 118 4.55 -15.67 3.14
C MET A 118 6.03 -15.38 2.85
N ALA A 119 6.93 -16.09 3.52
CA ALA A 119 8.37 -15.99 3.27
C ALA A 119 8.96 -17.39 3.02
N THR A 120 9.90 -17.48 2.09
CA THR A 120 10.68 -18.72 1.85
C THR A 120 11.98 -18.73 2.65
N VAL A 121 12.33 -17.61 3.27
CA VAL A 121 13.56 -17.41 4.03
C VAL A 121 13.17 -16.90 5.41
N GLU A 122 13.87 -17.40 6.42
CA GLU A 122 13.72 -17.01 7.80
C GLU A 122 13.98 -15.50 7.99
N MET A 123 13.18 -14.85 8.84
CA MET A 123 13.29 -13.41 9.08
C MET A 123 14.58 -13.04 9.84
N GLU A 124 15.11 -13.98 10.65
CA GLU A 124 16.36 -13.81 11.40
C GLU A 124 17.60 -13.77 10.48
N ASP A 125 17.53 -14.34 9.26
CA ASP A 125 18.62 -14.32 8.28
C ASP A 125 18.84 -12.96 7.63
N PHE A 126 17.81 -12.10 7.67
CA PHE A 126 17.88 -10.77 7.09
C PHE A 126 18.64 -9.80 7.99
N SER A 127 19.39 -8.90 7.36
CA SER A 127 20.08 -7.81 8.05
C SER A 127 19.11 -6.77 8.59
N ASP A 128 19.48 -6.04 9.64
CA ASP A 128 18.74 -4.88 10.14
C ASP A 128 18.32 -3.92 9.02
N GLN A 129 19.19 -3.69 8.04
CA GLN A 129 18.90 -2.82 6.91
C GLN A 129 17.79 -3.38 6.01
N GLN A 130 17.74 -4.70 5.83
CA GLN A 130 16.71 -5.38 5.05
C GLN A 130 15.37 -5.37 5.81
N LEU A 131 15.38 -5.49 7.14
CA LEU A 131 14.19 -5.32 7.98
C LEU A 131 13.58 -3.92 7.82
N TRP A 132 14.40 -2.87 7.71
CA TRP A 132 13.91 -1.51 7.39
C TRP A 132 13.31 -1.39 5.99
N VAL A 133 13.83 -2.13 5.00
CA VAL A 133 13.21 -2.22 3.68
C VAL A 133 11.84 -2.90 3.78
N PHE A 134 11.72 -3.99 4.53
CA PHE A 134 10.43 -4.64 4.75
C PHE A 134 9.42 -3.71 5.43
N ILE A 135 9.84 -2.94 6.44
CA ILE A 135 9.00 -1.91 7.06
C ILE A 135 8.43 -0.96 6.00
N LEU A 136 9.29 -0.43 5.12
CA LEU A 136 8.86 0.47 4.07
C LEU A 136 7.89 -0.21 3.08
N LEU A 137 8.17 -1.45 2.69
CA LEU A 137 7.31 -2.21 1.77
C LEU A 137 5.94 -2.52 2.40
N MET A 138 5.89 -2.89 3.69
CA MET A 138 4.64 -3.11 4.42
C MET A 138 3.79 -1.83 4.48
N LEU A 139 4.42 -0.68 4.75
CA LEU A 139 3.73 0.61 4.77
C LEU A 139 3.13 0.96 3.40
N LEU A 140 3.87 0.71 2.32
CA LEU A 140 3.44 1.01 0.96
C LEU A 140 2.40 -0.01 0.43
N GLY A 141 2.48 -1.25 0.89
CA GLY A 141 1.53 -2.32 0.58
C GLY A 141 0.20 -2.23 1.34
N GLY A 142 0.22 -1.60 2.52
CA GLY A 142 -0.90 -1.53 3.44
C GLY A 142 -2.19 -0.98 2.82
N GLU A 143 -3.31 -1.55 3.23
CA GLU A 143 -4.64 -1.18 2.72
C GLU A 143 -4.97 0.30 2.95
N VAL A 144 -4.63 0.83 4.14
CA VAL A 144 -4.86 2.24 4.48
C VAL A 144 -4.06 3.17 3.56
N PHE A 145 -2.80 2.83 3.28
CA PHE A 145 -1.93 3.64 2.41
C PHE A 145 -2.41 3.61 0.97
N THR A 146 -2.70 2.43 0.42
CA THR A 146 -3.19 2.29 -0.96
C THR A 146 -4.54 2.98 -1.17
N SER A 147 -5.41 2.98 -0.15
CA SER A 147 -6.67 3.71 -0.15
C SER A 147 -6.47 5.24 -0.16
N MET A 148 -5.55 5.75 0.66
CA MET A 148 -5.14 7.16 0.66
C MET A 148 -4.53 7.57 -0.69
N LEU A 149 -3.67 6.74 -1.27
CA LEU A 149 -3.06 7.00 -2.58
C LEU A 149 -4.13 7.10 -3.68
N GLY A 150 -5.16 6.24 -3.62
CA GLY A 150 -6.33 6.32 -4.50
C GLY A 150 -7.09 7.65 -4.40
N LEU A 151 -7.25 8.20 -3.19
CA LEU A 151 -7.85 9.52 -2.98
C LEU A 151 -7.02 10.64 -3.61
N LEU A 152 -5.69 10.61 -3.43
CA LEU A 152 -4.78 11.61 -3.98
C LEU A 152 -4.83 11.62 -5.52
N PHE A 153 -4.85 10.44 -6.15
CA PHE A 153 -5.01 10.34 -7.60
C PHE A 153 -6.36 10.87 -8.08
N LYS A 154 -7.45 10.60 -7.34
CA LYS A 154 -8.78 11.14 -7.65
C LYS A 154 -8.79 12.67 -7.59
N SER A 155 -8.19 13.26 -6.54
CA SER A 155 -8.07 14.71 -6.37
C SER A 155 -7.21 15.34 -7.48
N ALA A 156 -6.05 14.75 -7.79
CA ALA A 156 -5.15 15.25 -8.84
C ALA A 156 -5.78 15.18 -10.24
N ARG A 157 -6.56 14.12 -10.53
CA ARG A 157 -7.31 13.99 -11.78
C ARG A 157 -8.33 15.11 -11.93
N ALA A 158 -9.13 15.34 -10.90
CA ALA A 158 -10.18 16.35 -10.93
C ALA A 158 -9.60 17.77 -11.16
N ASN A 159 -8.43 18.07 -10.57
CA ASN A 159 -7.70 19.32 -10.84
C ASN A 159 -7.22 19.43 -12.30
N THR A 160 -6.72 18.32 -12.87
CA THR A 160 -6.23 18.31 -14.26
C THR A 160 -7.37 18.53 -15.25
N ASP A 161 -8.53 17.90 -15.02
CA ASP A 161 -9.71 18.04 -15.86
C ASP A 161 -10.26 19.48 -15.82
N ASP A 162 -10.27 20.16 -14.65
CA ASP A 162 -10.68 21.57 -14.53
C ASP A 162 -9.71 22.53 -15.25
N ILE A 163 -8.39 22.27 -15.15
CA ILE A 163 -7.38 23.06 -15.88
C ILE A 163 -7.50 22.86 -17.39
N LEU A 164 -7.82 21.64 -17.85
CA LEU A 164 -8.03 21.35 -19.27
C LEU A 164 -9.30 22.05 -19.78
N GLN A 165 -10.37 22.03 -19.00
CA GLN A 165 -11.65 22.65 -19.33
C GLN A 165 -11.55 24.19 -19.38
N LYS A 166 -10.74 24.81 -18.51
CA LYS A 166 -10.44 26.25 -18.54
C LYS A 166 -9.56 26.68 -19.72
N ARG A 167 -8.77 25.77 -20.30
CA ARG A 167 -7.86 26.07 -21.44
C ARG A 167 -8.49 25.86 -22.82
N LEU A 168 -9.68 25.27 -22.94
CA LEU A 168 -10.35 25.12 -24.23
C LEU A 168 -11.02 26.44 -24.66
N PRO A 169 -10.76 26.95 -25.89
CA PRO A 169 -11.42 28.15 -26.40
C PRO A 169 -12.94 27.94 -26.50
N SER A 170 -13.69 29.01 -26.20
CA SER A 170 -15.15 29.04 -26.04
C SER A 170 -15.94 28.53 -27.25
N THR A 171 -15.35 28.47 -28.43
CA THR A 171 -16.01 28.06 -29.69
C THR A 171 -16.22 26.54 -29.83
N CYS A 172 -15.51 25.71 -29.06
CA CYS A 172 -15.74 24.23 -29.06
C CYS A 172 -16.72 23.76 -27.97
N ARG A 173 -17.28 24.66 -27.16
CA ARG A 173 -18.17 24.28 -26.05
C ARG A 173 -19.53 23.74 -26.53
N ASP A 174 -19.92 24.08 -27.75
CA ASP A 174 -21.28 23.79 -28.26
C ASP A 174 -21.36 22.54 -29.14
N ILE A 175 -20.22 21.94 -29.54
CA ILE A 175 -20.22 20.85 -30.53
C ILE A 175 -20.21 19.45 -29.89
N GLU A 176 -19.65 19.27 -28.69
CA GLU A 176 -19.59 17.94 -28.04
C GLU A 176 -20.79 17.61 -27.15
N PHE A 177 -21.73 18.54 -26.92
CA PHE A 177 -22.90 18.28 -26.08
C PHE A 177 -24.13 17.78 -26.87
N SER A 178 -24.09 17.75 -28.21
CA SER A 178 -25.24 17.38 -29.04
C SER A 178 -25.37 15.88 -29.35
N ASP A 179 -24.43 15.02 -28.94
CA ASP A 179 -24.41 13.62 -29.41
C ASP A 179 -24.82 12.56 -28.36
N ARG A 180 -25.59 12.95 -27.33
CA ARG A 180 -26.08 12.00 -26.30
C ARG A 180 -27.57 11.98 -25.99
N SER A 181 -28.41 12.65 -26.79
CA SER A 181 -29.86 12.65 -26.54
C SER A 181 -30.68 12.29 -27.79
N TYR A 182 -30.68 11.01 -28.18
CA TYR A 182 -31.80 10.42 -28.90
C TYR A 182 -31.98 8.95 -28.53
N ARG A 183 -32.76 8.70 -27.47
CA ARG A 183 -33.83 7.68 -27.54
C ARG A 183 -34.91 7.97 -26.49
N SER A 184 -35.95 8.63 -26.99
CA SER A 184 -37.34 8.74 -26.52
C SER A 184 -37.75 7.83 -25.36
N ASN A 185 -38.34 8.41 -24.32
CA ASN A 185 -39.80 8.36 -24.17
C ASN A 185 -40.34 9.62 -23.48
N MET A 186 -41.49 10.00 -24.00
CA MET A 186 -42.23 11.25 -23.92
C MET A 186 -43.14 11.24 -22.70
N GLU A 187 -43.10 12.29 -21.86
CA GLU A 187 -44.25 13.06 -21.39
C GLU A 187 -43.87 14.05 -20.27
N ASP A 188 -44.58 15.16 -20.32
CA ASP A 188 -44.76 16.25 -19.38
C ASP A 188 -43.73 17.40 -19.21
N ILE A 189 -44.33 18.56 -19.49
CA ILE A 189 -43.83 19.92 -19.44
C ILE A 189 -43.93 20.39 -17.98
N HIS A 190 -42.80 20.73 -17.36
CA HIS A 190 -42.70 21.94 -16.53
C HIS A 190 -41.24 22.31 -16.20
N SER A 191 -40.88 23.53 -16.61
CA SER A 191 -39.93 24.48 -16.03
C SER A 191 -38.90 23.98 -15.00
N GLU A 192 -37.69 23.61 -15.45
CA GLU A 192 -36.51 23.56 -14.58
C GLU A 192 -35.20 23.79 -15.36
N ALA A 193 -35.16 24.85 -16.19
CA ALA A 193 -33.99 25.20 -16.99
C ALA A 193 -33.20 26.36 -16.39
N THR A 194 -32.81 26.29 -15.11
CA THR A 194 -31.79 27.18 -14.53
C THR A 194 -31.10 26.61 -13.27
N ILE A 195 -30.86 25.29 -13.20
CA ILE A 195 -29.84 24.76 -12.28
C ILE A 195 -28.49 25.06 -12.93
N SER A 196 -28.00 26.25 -12.61
CA SER A 196 -26.91 26.96 -13.28
C SER A 196 -25.63 26.12 -13.42
N HIS A 197 -24.94 26.27 -14.57
CA HIS A 197 -23.57 25.79 -14.78
C HIS A 197 -22.60 26.15 -13.63
N ASN A 198 -22.90 27.23 -12.89
CA ASN A 198 -22.17 27.63 -11.69
C ASN A 198 -22.36 26.62 -10.53
N GLN A 199 -23.56 26.11 -10.27
CA GLN A 199 -23.79 25.10 -9.21
C GLN A 199 -23.07 23.77 -9.48
N VAL A 200 -22.93 23.36 -10.74
CA VAL A 200 -22.20 22.13 -11.12
C VAL A 200 -20.68 22.32 -11.02
N GLN A 201 -20.17 23.51 -11.35
CA GLN A 201 -18.74 23.82 -11.24
C GLN A 201 -18.33 24.09 -9.78
N GLU A 202 -19.21 24.71 -9.00
CA GLU A 202 -19.06 24.94 -7.57
C GLU A 202 -19.12 23.63 -6.77
N SER A 203 -20.03 22.69 -7.10
CA SER A 203 -20.05 21.37 -6.44
C SER A 203 -18.83 20.50 -6.76
N LYS A 204 -18.23 20.64 -7.96
CA LYS A 204 -16.97 19.96 -8.31
C LYS A 204 -15.76 20.55 -7.57
N GLY A 205 -15.68 21.88 -7.46
CA GLY A 205 -14.61 22.56 -6.71
C GLY A 205 -14.67 22.30 -5.20
N MET A 206 -15.88 22.28 -4.63
CA MET A 206 -16.10 21.93 -3.21
C MET A 206 -15.69 20.48 -2.92
N ASN A 207 -16.07 19.53 -3.78
CA ASN A 207 -15.71 18.11 -3.64
C ASN A 207 -14.20 17.82 -3.70
N GLN A 208 -13.43 18.62 -4.45
CA GLN A 208 -11.98 18.47 -4.54
C GLN A 208 -11.27 18.86 -3.24
N ASN A 209 -11.70 19.96 -2.62
CA ASN A 209 -11.16 20.41 -1.34
C ASN A 209 -11.41 19.37 -0.23
N PHE A 210 -12.62 18.78 -0.19
CA PHE A 210 -12.95 17.72 0.76
C PHE A 210 -12.11 16.45 0.56
N CYS A 211 -11.86 16.02 -0.68
CA CYS A 211 -11.00 14.86 -0.96
C CYS A 211 -9.56 15.08 -0.48
N SER A 212 -9.01 16.28 -0.68
CA SER A 212 -7.67 16.64 -0.23
C SER A 212 -7.60 16.68 1.30
N ILE A 213 -8.56 17.33 1.97
CA ILE A 213 -8.64 17.37 3.44
C ILE A 213 -8.73 15.95 4.00
N LEU A 214 -9.60 15.11 3.42
CA LEU A 214 -9.78 13.72 3.87
C LEU A 214 -8.50 12.89 3.69
N ALA A 215 -7.78 13.06 2.58
CA ALA A 215 -6.49 12.40 2.38
C ALA A 215 -5.46 12.79 3.46
N HIS A 216 -5.41 14.07 3.85
CA HIS A 216 -4.54 14.52 4.95
C HIS A 216 -4.97 13.94 6.31
N VAL A 217 -6.27 13.82 6.57
CA VAL A 217 -6.77 13.20 7.81
C VAL A 217 -6.41 11.72 7.87
N VAL A 218 -6.59 10.98 6.75
CA VAL A 218 -6.21 9.57 6.66
C VAL A 218 -4.69 9.40 6.83
N ALA A 219 -3.88 10.28 6.21
CA ALA A 219 -2.43 10.29 6.40
C ALA A 219 -2.04 10.53 7.88
N GLY A 220 -2.68 11.51 8.52
CA GLY A 220 -2.46 11.80 9.94
C GLY A 220 -2.83 10.63 10.84
N TYR A 221 -3.97 9.98 10.58
CA TYR A 221 -4.39 8.76 11.28
C TYR A 221 -3.37 7.62 11.11
N PHE A 222 -2.92 7.37 9.88
CA PHE A 222 -1.96 6.31 9.57
C PHE A 222 -0.64 6.52 10.31
N VAL A 223 -0.06 7.73 10.22
CA VAL A 223 1.19 8.07 10.90
C VAL A 223 1.04 8.02 12.42
N ALA A 224 -0.04 8.60 12.97
CA ALA A 224 -0.30 8.58 14.41
C ALA A 224 -0.51 7.16 14.93
N GLY A 225 -1.22 6.31 14.18
CA GLY A 225 -1.46 4.91 14.52
C GLY A 225 -0.17 4.10 14.62
N ILE A 226 0.73 4.25 13.63
CA ILE A 226 2.03 3.55 13.62
C ILE A 226 2.94 4.04 14.75
N VAL A 227 3.02 5.36 14.96
CA VAL A 227 3.85 5.94 16.03
C VAL A 227 3.34 5.50 17.39
N CYS A 228 2.03 5.59 17.63
CA CYS A 228 1.41 5.13 18.88
C CYS A 228 1.66 3.63 19.10
N SER A 229 1.45 2.80 18.08
CA SER A 229 1.67 1.35 18.17
C SER A 229 3.12 1.01 18.48
N SER A 230 4.06 1.69 17.82
CA SER A 230 5.50 1.52 18.06
C SER A 230 5.87 1.91 19.50
N LEU A 231 5.37 3.05 19.98
CA LEU A 231 5.63 3.52 21.35
C LEU A 231 5.12 2.55 22.41
N VAL A 232 3.91 2.00 22.23
CA VAL A 232 3.33 1.02 23.16
C VAL A 232 4.21 -0.24 23.26
N ILE A 233 4.68 -0.78 22.14
CA ILE A 233 5.55 -1.97 22.14
C ILE A 233 6.93 -1.65 22.74
N ILE A 234 7.49 -0.48 22.46
CA ILE A 234 8.76 -0.03 23.06
C ILE A 234 8.62 0.02 24.58
N ILE A 235 7.59 0.71 25.09
CA ILE A 235 7.34 0.85 26.52
C ILE A 235 7.18 -0.53 27.17
N TYR A 236 6.45 -1.44 26.53
CA TYR A 236 6.30 -2.81 27.02
C TYR A 236 7.64 -3.54 27.17
N ILE A 237 8.49 -3.56 26.14
CA ILE A 237 9.80 -4.24 26.19
C ILE A 237 10.75 -3.57 27.19
N TRP A 238 10.58 -2.29 27.45
CA TRP A 238 11.35 -1.59 28.49
C TRP A 238 10.96 -2.01 29.90
N ILE A 239 9.68 -2.29 30.13
CA ILE A 239 9.15 -2.74 31.42
C ILE A 239 9.46 -4.23 31.64
N ASP A 240 9.27 -5.06 30.61
CA ASP A 240 9.40 -6.51 30.70
C ASP A 240 10.85 -6.97 30.45
N SER A 241 11.53 -7.36 31.53
CA SER A 241 12.94 -7.77 31.48
C SER A 241 13.15 -9.10 30.74
N ASP A 242 12.15 -9.99 30.75
CA ASP A 242 12.21 -11.29 30.08
C ASP A 242 12.13 -11.11 28.55
N ALA A 243 11.17 -10.32 28.06
CA ALA A 243 11.08 -9.96 26.65
C ALA A 243 12.36 -9.27 26.15
N LYS A 244 12.94 -8.40 26.97
CA LYS A 244 14.22 -7.74 26.65
C LYS A 244 15.38 -8.73 26.54
N TYR A 245 15.44 -9.73 27.42
CA TYR A 245 16.46 -10.78 27.37
C TYR A 245 16.28 -11.70 26.15
N LEU A 246 15.04 -12.07 25.82
CA LEU A 246 14.69 -12.88 24.64
C LEU A 246 15.09 -12.18 23.32
N LEU A 247 14.92 -10.86 23.22
CA LEU A 247 15.36 -10.12 22.04
C LEU A 247 16.89 -10.00 21.95
N LYS A 248 17.56 -9.85 23.10
CA LYS A 248 19.02 -9.82 23.17
C LYS A 248 19.64 -11.16 22.79
N SER A 249 19.04 -12.29 23.18
CA SER A 249 19.56 -13.61 22.82
C SER A 249 19.47 -13.89 21.32
N LYS A 250 18.49 -13.28 20.64
CA LYS A 250 18.32 -13.31 19.18
C LYS A 250 19.11 -12.23 18.44
N ASP A 251 19.92 -11.42 19.16
CA ASP A 251 20.69 -10.29 18.62
C ASP A 251 19.82 -9.23 17.88
N ILE A 252 18.52 -9.13 18.19
CA ILE A 252 17.63 -8.16 17.54
C ILE A 252 17.58 -6.87 18.36
N LYS A 253 17.77 -5.73 17.69
CA LYS A 253 17.62 -4.42 18.32
C LYS A 253 16.16 -4.17 18.72
N ILE A 254 15.96 -3.75 19.96
CA ILE A 254 14.64 -3.44 20.53
C ILE A 254 13.87 -2.46 19.65
N TRP A 255 14.50 -1.38 19.20
CA TRP A 255 13.87 -0.38 18.33
C TRP A 255 13.40 -0.95 17.00
N THR A 256 14.23 -1.77 16.34
CA THR A 256 13.87 -2.42 15.08
C THR A 256 12.70 -3.37 15.30
N PHE A 257 12.74 -4.18 16.37
CA PHE A 257 11.64 -5.08 16.71
C PHE A 257 10.34 -4.33 16.91
N SER A 258 10.32 -3.30 17.75
CA SER A 258 9.09 -2.61 18.09
C SER A 258 8.46 -1.90 16.90
N ILE A 259 9.26 -1.23 16.07
CA ILE A 259 8.75 -0.52 14.89
C ILE A 259 8.29 -1.54 13.84
N PHE A 260 9.06 -2.61 13.62
CA PHE A 260 8.70 -3.65 12.66
C PHE A 260 7.39 -4.32 13.03
N THR A 261 7.28 -4.79 14.27
CA THR A 261 6.06 -5.43 14.77
C THR A 261 4.88 -4.46 14.72
N ALA A 262 5.04 -3.22 15.20
CA ALA A 262 3.95 -2.23 15.14
C ALA A 262 3.47 -1.96 13.71
N VAL A 263 4.38 -1.84 12.75
CA VAL A 263 4.04 -1.64 11.35
C VAL A 263 3.39 -2.89 10.76
N SER A 264 3.92 -4.07 11.02
CA SER A 264 3.33 -5.33 10.56
C SER A 264 1.92 -5.48 11.10
N SER A 265 1.73 -5.35 12.42
CA SER A 265 0.42 -5.51 13.06
C SER A 265 -0.57 -4.46 12.57
N PHE A 266 -0.16 -3.19 12.39
CA PHE A 266 -1.05 -2.13 11.93
C PHE A 266 -1.36 -2.19 10.44
N THR A 267 -0.42 -2.66 9.61
CA THR A 267 -0.65 -2.87 8.17
C THR A 267 -1.26 -4.22 7.87
N ASN A 268 -1.45 -5.06 8.89
CA ASN A 268 -1.93 -6.43 8.79
C ASN A 268 -1.03 -7.36 7.96
N CYS A 269 0.28 -7.11 7.96
CA CYS A 269 1.22 -7.88 7.13
C CYS A 269 1.45 -9.29 7.66
N GLY A 270 1.72 -9.46 8.95
CA GLY A 270 1.93 -10.77 9.59
C GLY A 270 3.38 -11.20 9.75
N PHE A 271 4.32 -10.38 9.28
CA PHE A 271 5.74 -10.62 9.50
C PHE A 271 6.16 -10.15 10.88
N THR A 272 7.10 -10.89 11.46
CA THR A 272 7.79 -10.50 12.68
C THR A 272 9.27 -10.74 12.45
N PRO A 273 10.19 -9.94 13.02
CA PRO A 273 11.63 -10.10 12.80
C PRO A 273 12.22 -11.37 13.45
N VAL A 274 11.41 -12.15 14.20
CA VAL A 274 11.78 -13.45 14.76
C VAL A 274 11.09 -14.57 13.99
N ASN A 275 11.76 -15.71 13.86
CA ASN A 275 11.26 -16.84 13.06
C ASN A 275 10.02 -17.49 13.68
N ASP A 276 9.97 -17.59 15.00
CA ASP A 276 8.84 -18.16 15.74
C ASP A 276 7.62 -17.21 15.81
N ASN A 277 7.65 -16.09 15.08
CA ASN A 277 6.61 -15.06 15.08
C ASN A 277 6.22 -14.65 16.52
N MET A 278 4.93 -14.63 16.85
CA MET A 278 4.45 -14.31 18.20
C MET A 278 4.41 -15.52 19.13
N ALA A 279 4.73 -16.73 18.65
CA ALA A 279 4.72 -17.94 19.46
C ALA A 279 5.77 -17.90 20.58
N ILE A 280 6.89 -17.19 20.37
CA ILE A 280 7.91 -16.95 21.41
C ILE A 280 7.33 -16.23 22.64
N PHE A 281 6.28 -15.43 22.47
CA PHE A 281 5.62 -14.69 23.53
C PHE A 281 4.37 -15.38 24.10
N ARG A 282 4.13 -16.67 23.78
CA ARG A 282 2.96 -17.43 24.27
C ARG A 282 2.76 -17.41 25.80
N LYS A 283 3.85 -17.33 26.56
CA LYS A 283 3.80 -17.23 28.04
C LYS A 283 3.47 -15.81 28.50
N ASN A 284 3.82 -14.81 27.71
CA ASN A 284 3.67 -13.39 28.01
C ASN A 284 2.38 -12.86 27.37
N PHE A 285 1.25 -13.13 28.00
CA PHE A 285 -0.07 -12.71 27.50
C PHE A 285 -0.19 -11.19 27.31
N SER A 286 0.61 -10.38 28.01
CA SER A 286 0.59 -8.93 27.96
C SER A 286 0.89 -8.37 26.57
N ILE A 287 1.92 -8.86 25.87
CA ILE A 287 2.25 -8.36 24.52
C ILE A 287 1.16 -8.74 23.51
N LEU A 288 0.63 -9.97 23.61
CA LEU A 288 -0.44 -10.44 22.75
C LEU A 288 -1.68 -9.55 22.90
N LEU A 289 -2.04 -9.20 24.14
CA LEU A 289 -3.18 -8.33 24.42
C LEU A 289 -2.96 -6.90 23.91
N LEU A 290 -1.73 -6.40 23.90
CA LEU A 290 -1.38 -5.07 23.37
C LEU A 290 -1.42 -5.01 21.84
N VAL A 291 -1.06 -6.11 21.17
CA VAL A 291 -1.01 -6.18 19.70
C VAL A 291 -2.41 -6.39 19.09
N ILE A 292 -3.32 -7.11 19.75
CA ILE A 292 -4.72 -7.29 19.29
C ILE A 292 -5.39 -5.98 18.86
N PRO A 293 -5.51 -4.93 19.72
CA PRO A 293 -6.17 -3.69 19.32
C PRO A 293 -5.44 -2.96 18.18
N GLN A 294 -4.12 -3.15 18.03
CA GLN A 294 -3.34 -2.57 16.93
C GLN A 294 -3.71 -3.22 15.59
N ILE A 295 -3.85 -4.55 15.56
CA ILE A 295 -4.32 -5.31 14.39
C ILE A 295 -5.74 -4.88 14.01
N LEU A 296 -6.64 -4.81 14.98
CA LEU A 296 -8.02 -4.39 14.71
C LEU A 296 -8.07 -2.95 14.18
N ALA A 297 -7.24 -2.04 14.72
CA ALA A 297 -7.18 -0.66 14.27
C ALA A 297 -6.73 -0.53 12.81
N GLY A 298 -5.80 -1.38 12.37
CA GLY A 298 -5.26 -1.36 11.01
C GLY A 298 -6.28 -1.58 9.90
N ASN A 299 -7.30 -2.41 10.14
CA ASN A 299 -8.28 -2.77 9.12
C ASN A 299 -9.74 -2.70 9.61
N THR A 300 -10.18 -3.60 10.48
CA THR A 300 -11.60 -3.70 10.88
C THR A 300 -12.14 -2.44 11.54
N LEU A 301 -11.36 -1.85 12.43
CA LEU A 301 -11.70 -0.63 13.15
C LEU A 301 -11.24 0.62 12.40
N PHE A 302 -10.66 0.51 11.20
CA PHE A 302 -10.24 1.66 10.41
C PHE A 302 -11.40 2.63 10.16
N THR A 303 -12.54 2.12 9.68
CA THR A 303 -13.74 2.92 9.40
C THR A 303 -14.27 3.68 10.64
N PRO A 304 -14.56 3.02 11.78
CA PRO A 304 -15.04 3.72 12.97
C PRO A 304 -13.98 4.64 13.60
N LEU A 305 -12.71 4.24 13.66
CA LEU A 305 -11.64 5.08 14.23
C LEU A 305 -11.36 6.31 13.37
N LEU A 306 -11.44 6.18 12.04
CA LEU A 306 -11.33 7.32 11.14
C LEU A 306 -12.48 8.31 11.37
N ARG A 307 -13.71 7.82 11.53
CA ARG A 307 -14.88 8.67 11.84
C ARG A 307 -14.72 9.38 13.18
N LEU A 308 -14.25 8.67 14.21
CA LEU A 308 -13.94 9.26 15.53
C LEU A 308 -12.83 10.31 15.42
N SER A 309 -11.81 10.06 14.59
CA SER A 309 -10.73 11.01 14.34
C SER A 309 -11.26 12.28 13.70
N ILE A 310 -12.09 12.19 12.65
CA ILE A 310 -12.69 13.35 12.00
C ILE A 310 -13.57 14.14 12.99
N TRP A 311 -14.35 13.45 13.81
CA TRP A 311 -15.18 14.08 14.85
C TRP A 311 -14.34 14.77 15.94
N ALA A 312 -13.22 14.17 16.35
CA ALA A 312 -12.29 14.81 17.27
C ALA A 312 -11.66 16.07 16.64
N LEU A 313 -11.28 16.00 15.35
CA LEU A 313 -10.78 17.16 14.61
C LEU A 313 -11.84 18.26 14.45
N GLU A 314 -13.10 17.89 14.22
CA GLU A 314 -14.23 18.83 14.19
C GLU A 314 -14.33 19.61 15.50
N LYS A 315 -14.27 18.91 16.65
CA LYS A 315 -14.31 19.54 17.97
C LYS A 315 -13.11 20.43 18.26
N ILE A 316 -11.90 20.01 17.86
CA ILE A 316 -10.66 20.75 18.12
C ILE A 316 -10.55 21.98 17.20
N ARG A 317 -10.82 21.82 15.90
CA ARG A 317 -10.62 22.87 14.88
C ARG A 317 -11.85 23.75 14.66
N ARG A 318 -13.04 23.32 15.14
CA ARG A 318 -14.34 24.01 14.97
C ARG A 318 -14.61 24.48 13.53
N ARG A 319 -14.19 23.69 12.54
CA ARG A 319 -14.47 23.98 11.12
C ARG A 319 -15.66 23.18 10.64
N GLU A 320 -16.59 23.88 9.98
CA GLU A 320 -17.80 23.30 9.39
C GLU A 320 -17.49 22.28 8.29
N GLU A 321 -16.31 22.37 7.67
CA GLU A 321 -15.81 21.43 6.65
C GLU A 321 -15.76 19.98 7.18
N TYR A 322 -15.38 19.75 8.44
CA TYR A 322 -15.33 18.39 9.03
C TYR A 322 -16.72 17.86 9.38
N ALA A 323 -17.62 18.74 9.84
CA ALA A 323 -19.01 18.42 10.12
C ALA A 323 -19.74 18.00 8.83
N TYR A 324 -19.50 18.72 7.73
CA TYR A 324 -20.05 18.41 6.41
C TYR A 324 -19.62 17.02 5.92
N ILE A 325 -18.32 16.68 6.03
CA ILE A 325 -17.77 15.37 5.65
C ILE A 325 -18.43 14.21 6.45
N LEU A 326 -18.72 14.42 7.73
CA LEU A 326 -19.35 13.42 8.60
C LEU A 326 -20.84 13.20 8.32
N GLN A 327 -21.53 14.26 7.88
CA GLN A 327 -22.96 14.27 7.56
C GLN A 327 -23.24 13.70 6.16
N HIS A 328 -22.36 13.96 5.19
CA HIS A 328 -22.50 13.53 3.79
C HIS A 328 -21.35 12.62 3.33
N PRO A 329 -21.15 11.42 3.93
CA PRO A 329 -20.06 10.52 3.56
C PRO A 329 -20.12 10.04 2.10
N GLU A 330 -21.33 9.94 1.52
CA GLU A 330 -21.53 9.47 0.14
C GLU A 330 -21.04 10.47 -0.92
N GLU A 331 -21.10 11.77 -0.62
CA GLU A 331 -20.68 12.85 -1.54
C GLU A 331 -19.16 12.95 -1.67
N THR A 332 -18.43 12.62 -0.60
CA THR A 332 -16.95 12.58 -0.63
C THR A 332 -16.40 11.46 -1.53
N GLY A 333 -17.21 10.43 -1.79
CA GLY A 333 -16.83 9.26 -2.58
C GLY A 333 -15.64 8.48 -2.02
N TYR A 334 -15.39 8.57 -0.70
CA TYR A 334 -14.42 7.73 0.01
C TYR A 334 -15.13 6.55 0.68
N ARG A 335 -14.93 5.37 0.12
CA ARG A 335 -15.76 4.20 0.45
C ARG A 335 -15.52 3.60 1.83
N HIS A 336 -14.37 3.90 2.45
CA HIS A 336 -14.08 3.52 3.83
C HIS A 336 -14.73 4.46 4.85
N LEU A 337 -15.24 5.62 4.45
CA LEU A 337 -16.04 6.47 5.32
C LEU A 337 -17.52 6.06 5.19
N GLN A 338 -17.93 5.05 5.94
CA GLN A 338 -19.31 4.59 5.93
C GLN A 338 -20.22 5.42 6.83
N ARG A 339 -21.53 5.40 6.51
CA ARG A 339 -22.59 5.91 7.40
C ARG A 339 -22.53 5.18 8.74
N GLN A 340 -22.78 5.90 9.84
CA GLN A 340 -22.61 5.39 11.21
C GLN A 340 -23.27 4.03 11.48
N LYS A 341 -24.49 3.80 10.96
CA LYS A 341 -25.20 2.52 11.11
C LYS A 341 -24.44 1.37 10.46
N ASN A 342 -23.86 1.59 9.27
CA ASN A 342 -23.09 0.57 8.55
C ASN A 342 -21.76 0.29 9.24
N ALA A 343 -21.09 1.33 9.76
CA ALA A 343 -19.86 1.18 10.52
C ALA A 343 -20.07 0.34 11.79
N VAL A 344 -21.16 0.58 12.54
CA VAL A 344 -21.49 -0.22 13.74
C VAL A 344 -21.82 -1.67 13.35
N ASN A 345 -22.59 -1.89 12.29
CA ASN A 345 -22.90 -3.24 11.81
C ASN A 345 -21.65 -4.01 11.36
N LEU A 346 -20.69 -3.31 10.75
CA LEU A 346 -19.40 -3.87 10.33
C LEU A 346 -18.58 -4.34 11.55
N VAL A 347 -18.48 -3.49 12.57
CA VAL A 347 -17.80 -3.86 13.83
C VAL A 347 -18.53 -5.03 14.50
N LEU A 348 -19.85 -4.99 14.58
CA LEU A 348 -20.65 -6.03 15.23
C LEU A 348 -20.49 -7.39 14.54
N THR A 349 -20.50 -7.41 13.20
CA THR A 349 -20.28 -8.64 12.42
C THR A 349 -18.86 -9.16 12.57
N ALA A 350 -17.84 -8.29 12.53
CA ALA A 350 -16.45 -8.69 12.73
C ALA A 350 -16.19 -9.25 14.13
N VAL A 351 -16.70 -8.58 15.17
CA VAL A 351 -16.63 -9.06 16.56
C VAL A 351 -17.37 -10.38 16.70
N GLY A 352 -18.56 -10.52 16.09
CA GLY A 352 -19.31 -11.78 16.09
C GLY A 352 -18.53 -12.94 15.47
N ILE A 353 -17.85 -12.73 14.35
CA ILE A 353 -17.01 -13.74 13.70
C ILE A 353 -15.81 -14.12 14.58
N ILE A 354 -15.14 -13.14 15.21
CA ILE A 354 -14.01 -13.39 16.11
C ILE A 354 -14.47 -14.20 17.33
N LEU A 355 -15.57 -13.79 17.98
CA LEU A 355 -16.12 -14.50 19.14
C LEU A 355 -16.54 -15.93 18.79
N LEU A 356 -17.16 -16.13 17.63
CA LEU A 356 -17.51 -17.45 17.14
C LEU A 356 -16.26 -18.32 16.95
N GLN A 357 -15.20 -17.78 16.34
CA GLN A 357 -13.95 -18.51 16.19
C GLN A 357 -13.31 -18.88 17.53
N VAL A 358 -13.25 -17.95 18.48
CA VAL A 358 -12.71 -18.21 19.82
C VAL A 358 -13.52 -19.31 20.50
N MET A 359 -14.85 -19.30 20.37
CA MET A 359 -15.70 -20.35 20.94
C MET A 359 -15.37 -21.73 20.35
N PHE A 360 -15.23 -21.83 19.03
CA PHE A 360 -14.84 -23.08 18.36
C PHE A 360 -13.42 -23.54 18.73
N LEU A 361 -12.47 -22.60 18.82
CA LEU A 361 -11.10 -22.90 19.23
C LEU A 361 -11.03 -23.36 20.69
N CYS A 362 -11.80 -22.76 21.59
CA CYS A 362 -11.92 -23.22 22.96
C CYS A 362 -12.55 -24.61 23.03
N TYR A 363 -13.51 -24.93 22.16
CA TYR A 363 -14.15 -26.24 22.16
C TYR A 363 -13.24 -27.36 21.59
N PHE A 364 -12.62 -27.14 20.43
CA PHE A 364 -11.84 -28.17 19.73
C PHE A 364 -10.34 -28.16 20.07
N GLY A 365 -9.82 -27.07 20.63
CA GLY A 365 -8.39 -26.83 20.78
C GLY A 365 -7.85 -26.85 22.21
N TRP A 366 -8.71 -26.94 23.23
CA TRP A 366 -8.32 -26.75 24.64
C TRP A 366 -7.25 -27.73 25.15
N ASP A 367 -7.35 -28.98 24.69
CA ASP A 367 -6.47 -30.10 25.09
C ASP A 367 -5.35 -30.37 24.06
N SER A 368 -5.12 -29.43 23.15
CA SER A 368 -4.04 -29.56 22.17
C SER A 368 -2.66 -29.38 22.80
N LYS A 369 -1.66 -30.10 22.26
CA LYS A 369 -0.24 -29.96 22.65
C LYS A 369 0.28 -28.52 22.49
N ALA A 370 -0.30 -27.77 21.56
CA ALA A 370 0.00 -26.36 21.33
C ALA A 370 -0.18 -25.48 22.59
N LEU A 371 -1.20 -25.78 23.40
CA LEU A 371 -1.58 -25.01 24.59
C LEU A 371 -1.11 -25.65 25.91
N GLU A 372 -0.31 -26.71 25.83
CA GLU A 372 0.18 -27.43 27.00
C GLU A 372 1.10 -26.54 27.86
N GLY A 373 0.92 -26.58 29.18
CA GLY A 373 1.71 -25.79 30.13
C GLY A 373 1.33 -24.30 30.26
N LEU A 374 0.21 -23.87 29.68
CA LEU A 374 -0.34 -22.51 29.84
C LEU A 374 -1.51 -22.46 30.83
N ASN A 375 -1.60 -21.37 31.60
CA ASN A 375 -2.75 -21.10 32.45
C ASN A 375 -4.03 -20.90 31.63
N TRP A 376 -5.20 -21.14 32.21
CA TRP A 376 -6.49 -20.98 31.52
C TRP A 376 -6.65 -19.60 30.86
N PHE A 377 -6.21 -18.53 31.52
CA PHE A 377 -6.26 -17.17 30.99
C PHE A 377 -5.27 -16.96 29.83
N GLN A 378 -4.06 -17.50 29.94
CA GLN A 378 -3.07 -17.46 28.85
C GLN A 378 -3.57 -18.23 27.63
N LYS A 379 -4.19 -19.41 27.83
CA LYS A 379 -4.83 -20.17 26.76
C LYS A 379 -5.89 -19.32 26.05
N LEU A 380 -6.80 -18.70 26.81
CA LEU A 380 -7.85 -17.85 26.25
C LEU A 380 -7.28 -16.68 25.43
N VAL A 381 -6.25 -15.99 25.93
CA VAL A 381 -5.60 -14.88 25.20
C VAL A 381 -4.89 -15.37 23.94
N CYS A 382 -4.21 -16.52 23.98
CA CYS A 382 -3.57 -17.10 22.80
C CYS A 382 -4.61 -17.46 21.72
N LEU A 383 -5.74 -18.05 22.12
CA LEU A 383 -6.83 -18.40 21.20
C LEU A 383 -7.48 -17.14 20.61
N LEU A 384 -7.72 -16.11 21.45
CA LEU A 384 -8.23 -14.81 20.99
C LEU A 384 -7.27 -14.15 20.00
N PHE A 385 -5.97 -14.12 20.31
CA PHE A 385 -4.94 -13.59 19.43
C PHE A 385 -4.94 -14.33 18.08
N GLN A 386 -5.00 -15.65 18.12
CA GLN A 386 -5.04 -16.47 16.90
C GLN A 386 -6.30 -16.20 16.08
N SER A 387 -7.49 -16.10 16.68
CA SER A 387 -8.75 -15.79 15.97
C SER A 387 -8.78 -14.41 15.33
N VAL A 388 -8.14 -13.42 15.95
CA VAL A 388 -8.00 -12.08 15.37
C VAL A 388 -7.08 -12.14 14.16
N ASN A 389 -5.96 -12.84 14.27
CA ASN A 389 -4.95 -12.91 13.22
C ASN A 389 -5.35 -13.72 11.99
N THR A 390 -6.10 -14.81 12.16
CA THR A 390 -6.63 -15.61 11.04
C THR A 390 -7.51 -14.80 10.10
N THR A 391 -8.18 -13.77 10.63
CA THR A 391 -9.09 -12.94 9.85
C THR A 391 -8.40 -11.72 9.23
N GLN A 392 -7.28 -11.27 9.81
CA GLN A 392 -6.79 -9.91 9.59
C GLN A 392 -5.30 -9.77 9.32
N ALA A 393 -4.41 -10.27 10.18
CA ALA A 393 -3.00 -9.89 10.15
C ALA A 393 -2.00 -11.01 9.90
N GLY A 394 -2.37 -12.29 9.97
CA GLY A 394 -1.46 -13.39 9.64
C GLY A 394 -0.35 -13.67 10.66
N GLU A 395 -0.30 -12.97 11.80
CA GLU A 395 0.65 -13.31 12.87
C GLU A 395 0.21 -14.58 13.60
N ALA A 396 1.13 -15.52 13.79
CA ALA A 396 0.83 -16.79 14.45
C ALA A 396 1.43 -16.82 15.86
N VAL A 397 0.61 -17.23 16.84
CA VAL A 397 1.05 -17.54 18.21
C VAL A 397 1.08 -19.05 18.48
N ILE A 398 0.32 -19.81 17.71
CA ILE A 398 0.27 -21.27 17.76
C ILE A 398 0.74 -21.82 16.43
N ASP A 399 1.58 -22.85 16.49
CA ASP A 399 1.95 -23.60 15.29
C ASP A 399 0.72 -24.32 14.72
N ILE A 400 0.32 -23.87 13.53
CA ILE A 400 -0.84 -24.36 12.79
C ILE A 400 -0.70 -25.86 12.48
N SER A 401 0.53 -26.38 12.36
CA SER A 401 0.79 -27.80 12.09
C SER A 401 0.36 -28.74 13.23
N THR A 402 0.26 -28.19 14.45
CA THR A 402 -0.07 -28.95 15.67
C THR A 402 -1.56 -28.91 16.04
N LEU A 403 -2.36 -28.15 15.28
CA LEU A 403 -3.79 -27.99 15.52
C LEU A 403 -4.60 -29.16 14.97
N SER A 404 -5.77 -29.39 15.57
CA SER A 404 -6.66 -30.46 15.13
C SER A 404 -7.27 -30.15 13.75
N PRO A 405 -7.54 -31.18 12.91
CA PRO A 405 -8.09 -30.97 11.57
C PRO A 405 -9.38 -30.11 11.50
N PRO A 406 -10.33 -30.20 12.45
CA PRO A 406 -11.51 -29.33 12.45
C PRO A 406 -11.18 -27.84 12.55
N ILE A 407 -10.13 -27.48 13.30
CA ILE A 407 -9.68 -26.09 13.45
C ILE A 407 -9.09 -25.57 12.15
N LEU A 408 -8.34 -26.41 11.42
CA LEU A 408 -7.77 -26.04 10.12
C LEU A 408 -8.87 -25.75 9.08
N VAL A 409 -9.94 -26.55 9.07
CA VAL A 409 -11.09 -26.31 8.20
C VAL A 409 -11.79 -25.00 8.56
N LEU A 410 -11.94 -24.71 9.85
CA LEU A 410 -12.50 -23.44 10.32
C LEU A 410 -11.64 -22.25 9.88
N PHE A 411 -10.30 -22.34 10.02
CA PHE A 411 -9.38 -21.30 9.56
C PHE A 411 -9.48 -21.08 8.05
N ALA A 412 -9.51 -22.16 7.26
CA ALA A 412 -9.68 -22.07 5.82
C ALA A 412 -11.00 -21.37 5.44
N LEU A 413 -12.10 -21.70 6.13
CA LEU A 413 -13.40 -21.06 5.91
C LEU A 413 -13.37 -19.59 6.27
N VAL A 414 -12.84 -19.23 7.45
CA VAL A 414 -12.72 -17.84 7.91
C VAL A 414 -11.83 -17.02 6.99
N MET A 415 -10.66 -17.53 6.60
CA MET A 415 -9.75 -16.84 5.68
C MET A 415 -10.38 -16.64 4.30
N SER A 416 -11.26 -17.57 3.88
CA SER A 416 -12.02 -17.44 2.63
C SER A 416 -13.18 -16.45 2.75
N VAL A 417 -13.78 -16.33 3.94
CA VAL A 417 -14.81 -15.33 4.25
C VAL A 417 -14.10 -13.99 4.34
N ARG A 418 -14.10 -13.28 3.20
CA ARG A 418 -13.53 -11.93 3.08
C ARG A 418 -13.98 -11.08 4.28
N PRO A 419 -13.05 -10.45 5.02
CA PRO A 419 -13.42 -9.57 6.12
C PRO A 419 -14.45 -8.56 5.62
N PRO A 420 -15.40 -8.13 6.47
CA PRO A 420 -16.46 -7.20 6.10
C PRO A 420 -15.85 -5.81 5.90
N ILE A 421 -15.03 -5.62 4.86
CA ILE A 421 -14.45 -4.34 4.49
C ILE A 421 -15.25 -3.80 3.31
N PRO A 422 -15.52 -2.49 3.23
CA PRO A 422 -16.07 -1.89 2.03
C PRO A 422 -15.08 -1.82 0.85
N VAL A 423 -14.29 -2.85 0.57
CA VAL A 423 -13.45 -2.88 -0.63
C VAL A 423 -14.25 -3.42 -1.81
N HIS A 424 -14.19 -2.66 -2.91
CA HIS A 424 -14.69 -2.98 -4.24
C HIS A 424 -15.81 -4.05 -4.37
N ARG A 425 -17.06 -3.59 -4.53
CA ARG A 425 -17.82 -4.05 -5.71
C ARG A 425 -17.08 -3.52 -6.96
N VAL A 426 -15.86 -3.98 -7.25
CA VAL A 426 -15.63 -4.39 -8.64
C VAL A 426 -16.59 -5.54 -8.71
N ASN A 427 -17.67 -5.29 -9.43
CA ASN A 427 -18.70 -6.24 -9.69
C ASN A 427 -17.96 -7.45 -10.28
N PHE A 428 -17.54 -8.40 -9.44
CA PHE A 428 -16.64 -9.48 -9.82
C PHE A 428 -17.38 -10.36 -10.84
N ASN A 429 -18.71 -10.39 -10.76
CA ASN A 429 -19.60 -10.88 -11.80
C ASN A 429 -19.44 -10.17 -13.15
N LYS A 430 -19.10 -8.87 -13.18
CA LYS A 430 -18.85 -8.06 -14.39
C LYS A 430 -17.43 -8.25 -14.93
N PHE A 431 -16.45 -8.52 -14.06
CA PHE A 431 -15.10 -8.93 -14.46
C PHE A 431 -15.08 -10.37 -14.97
N ILE A 432 -15.75 -11.31 -14.28
CA ILE A 432 -15.97 -12.70 -14.72
C ILE A 432 -16.78 -12.71 -16.02
N THR A 433 -17.91 -12.00 -16.13
CA THR A 433 -18.62 -11.94 -17.43
C THR A 433 -17.81 -11.28 -18.53
N SER A 434 -16.95 -10.30 -18.23
CA SER A 434 -16.06 -9.70 -19.24
C SER A 434 -14.89 -10.62 -19.62
N LEU A 435 -14.37 -11.42 -18.68
CA LEU A 435 -13.31 -12.40 -18.90
C LEU A 435 -13.87 -13.63 -19.64
N ASP A 436 -15.07 -14.09 -19.26
CA ASP A 436 -15.83 -15.14 -19.91
C ASP A 436 -16.22 -14.72 -21.33
N TYR A 437 -16.66 -13.47 -21.56
CA TYR A 437 -16.89 -12.97 -22.92
C TYR A 437 -15.61 -12.94 -23.74
N LEU A 438 -14.48 -12.53 -23.16
CA LEU A 438 -13.20 -12.46 -23.88
C LEU A 438 -12.64 -13.85 -24.20
N LEU A 439 -12.73 -14.79 -23.25
CA LEU A 439 -12.33 -16.19 -23.41
C LEU A 439 -13.26 -16.91 -24.39
N PHE A 440 -14.58 -16.73 -24.28
CA PHE A 440 -15.54 -17.30 -25.22
C PHE A 440 -15.27 -16.76 -26.62
N THR A 441 -15.14 -15.45 -26.81
CA THR A 441 -14.87 -14.87 -28.14
C THR A 441 -13.53 -15.34 -28.72
N HIS A 442 -12.48 -15.51 -27.92
CA HIS A 442 -11.20 -16.03 -28.39
C HIS A 442 -11.22 -17.53 -28.69
N VAL A 443 -11.93 -18.34 -27.88
CA VAL A 443 -12.06 -19.78 -28.08
C VAL A 443 -12.97 -20.08 -29.28
N THR A 444 -14.10 -19.40 -29.42
CA THR A 444 -15.00 -19.56 -30.57
C THR A 444 -14.33 -19.10 -31.88
N LYS A 445 -13.54 -18.01 -31.88
CA LYS A 445 -12.73 -17.60 -33.06
C LYS A 445 -11.61 -18.58 -33.40
N ARG A 446 -11.10 -19.35 -32.45
CA ARG A 446 -10.04 -20.34 -32.67
C ARG A 446 -10.61 -21.68 -33.16
N ILE A 447 -11.80 -22.04 -32.67
CA ILE A 447 -12.55 -23.21 -33.12
C ILE A 447 -13.10 -23.00 -34.54
N LEU A 448 -13.70 -21.83 -34.85
CA LEU A 448 -14.20 -21.55 -36.20
C LEU A 448 -13.09 -21.52 -37.26
N ARG A 449 -11.87 -21.10 -36.89
CA ARG A 449 -10.73 -21.02 -37.81
C ARG A 449 -10.05 -22.37 -38.08
N ASN A 450 -10.38 -23.40 -37.30
CA ASN A 450 -9.92 -24.77 -37.52
C ASN A 450 -11.00 -25.62 -38.23
N LEU A 451 -12.20 -25.07 -38.46
CA LEU A 451 -13.34 -25.71 -39.12
C LEU A 451 -13.62 -25.15 -40.54
N THR A 452 -12.83 -24.18 -40.97
CA THR A 452 -12.74 -23.66 -42.36
C THR A 452 -11.33 -23.89 -42.85
#